data_AF-A0AAV4IQT5-F1
#
_entry.id   AF-A0AAV4IQT5-F1
#
_cell.length_a   1.000
_cell.length_b   1.000
_cell.length_c   1.000
_cell.angle_alpha   90.00
_cell.angle_beta   90.00
_cell.angle_gamma   90.00
#
_symmetry.space_group_name_H-M   'P 1'
#
loop_
_entity.id
_entity.type
_entity.pdbx_description
1 polymer ?
#
loop_
_entity_poly.entity_id
_entity_poly.type
_entity_poly.pdbx_seq_one_letter_code
_entity_poly.pdbx_strand_id
1 'polypeptide(L)'
;MFKRKQVAKIDDDRKWDIPAPHGITPVKGSVHTILNRATVEFIVHDKIAQDFLEWLKTTFIPDETLWASINYNPHLKVPGTYNGSNFEEVEPFSRYKSWRKEKGACASGQFVQGICILSTGDLPRLAVSPYLFANKFYLHQDRVVIGCLEERLFNTTRDYMMGWKSFNASRYENLDFVLNQVSHPSHVRSIS
;
A
#
# COMPACT_ATOMS: atom_id res chain seq x y z
N MET A 1 5.32 -11.20 -16.17
CA MET A 1 5.37 -9.94 -16.94
C MET A 1 4.13 -9.13 -16.59
N PHE A 2 4.20 -8.40 -15.47
CA PHE A 2 3.09 -7.64 -14.91
C PHE A 2 3.30 -6.17 -15.29
N LYS A 3 2.45 -5.63 -16.17
CA LYS A 3 2.45 -4.20 -16.51
C LYS A 3 1.04 -3.65 -16.30
N ARG A 4 0.86 -2.93 -15.19
CA ARG A 4 0.07 -1.69 -15.13
C ARG A 4 0.27 -0.96 -13.79
N LYS A 5 1.18 0.02 -13.86
CA LYS A 5 1.25 1.32 -13.17
C LYS A 5 0.17 1.59 -12.13
N GLN A 6 0.57 1.71 -10.86
CA GLN A 6 -0.28 2.26 -9.81
C GLN A 6 -0.24 3.78 -9.73
N VAL A 7 0.64 4.44 -10.49
CA VAL A 7 0.61 5.88 -10.66
C VAL A 7 0.23 6.15 -12.10
N ALA A 8 -1.08 6.18 -12.33
CA ALA A 8 -1.61 6.78 -13.54
C ALA A 8 -1.77 8.28 -13.27
N LYS A 9 -1.07 9.13 -14.04
CA LYS A 9 -1.64 10.44 -14.39
C LYS A 9 -2.95 10.10 -15.09
N ILE A 10 -4.06 10.31 -14.40
CA ILE A 10 -5.38 10.05 -14.98
C ILE A 10 -5.63 11.18 -15.98
N ASP A 11 -5.58 10.83 -17.25
CA ASP A 11 -5.93 11.66 -18.41
C ASP A 11 -7.46 11.79 -18.48
N ASP A 12 -8.03 12.48 -17.50
CA ASP A 12 -9.46 12.79 -17.40
C ASP A 12 -9.55 14.23 -16.90
N ASP A 13 -9.65 15.17 -17.86
CA ASP A 13 -9.66 16.63 -17.75
C ASP A 13 -10.80 17.22 -16.86
N ARG A 14 -11.31 16.46 -15.89
CA ARG A 14 -12.50 16.82 -15.09
C ARG A 14 -12.43 16.49 -13.60
N LYS A 15 -11.26 16.25 -13.00
CA LYS A 15 -11.26 15.65 -11.65
C LYS A 15 -11.14 16.56 -10.45
N TRP A 16 -10.63 17.78 -10.57
CA TRP A 16 -10.51 18.69 -9.42
C TRP A 16 -10.86 20.11 -9.84
N ASP A 17 -12.14 20.48 -9.69
CA ASP A 17 -12.63 21.82 -10.08
C ASP A 17 -11.94 22.94 -9.27
N ILE A 18 -11.42 22.59 -8.09
CA ILE A 18 -10.70 23.49 -7.18
C ILE A 18 -9.26 22.98 -7.06
N PRO A 19 -8.23 23.84 -7.27
CA PRO A 19 -6.84 23.43 -7.10
C PRO A 19 -6.56 23.03 -5.65
N ALA A 20 -5.77 21.97 -5.46
CA ALA A 20 -5.34 21.57 -4.13
C ALA A 20 -4.41 22.65 -3.51
N PRO A 21 -4.48 22.87 -2.19
CA PRO A 21 -3.67 23.88 -1.52
C PRO A 21 -2.18 23.51 -1.51
N HIS A 22 -1.34 24.51 -1.17
CA HIS A 22 0.10 24.32 -0.91
C HIS A 22 0.91 23.73 -2.08
N GLY A 23 0.42 23.84 -3.31
CA GLY A 23 1.09 23.29 -4.49
C GLY A 23 1.07 21.76 -4.56
N ILE A 24 0.19 21.11 -3.78
CA ILE A 24 0.05 19.66 -3.78
C ILE A 24 -0.51 19.21 -5.13
N THR A 25 0.18 18.27 -5.79
CA THR A 25 -0.37 17.56 -6.95
C THR A 25 -1.15 16.34 -6.48
N PRO A 26 -2.50 16.33 -6.56
CA PRO A 26 -3.28 15.19 -6.12
C PRO A 26 -3.10 14.00 -7.06
N VAL A 27 -2.85 12.82 -6.51
CA VAL A 27 -2.77 11.56 -7.26
C VAL A 27 -3.63 10.49 -6.59
N LYS A 28 -3.90 9.41 -7.32
CA LYS A 28 -4.60 8.23 -6.78
C LYS A 28 -3.63 7.11 -6.47
N GLY A 29 -3.94 6.34 -5.44
CA GLY A 29 -3.22 5.13 -5.06
C GLY A 29 -4.10 4.14 -4.31
N SER A 30 -3.46 3.19 -3.62
CA SER A 30 -4.17 2.21 -2.79
C SER A 30 -4.74 2.86 -1.52
N VAL A 31 -6.02 2.56 -1.21
CA VAL A 31 -6.64 2.89 0.09
C VAL A 31 -5.87 2.30 1.28
N HIS A 32 -5.23 1.15 1.09
CA HIS A 32 -4.47 0.49 2.15
C HIS A 32 -2.99 0.81 1.99
N THR A 33 -2.42 1.45 3.01
CA THR A 33 -1.03 1.90 3.03
C THR A 33 -0.33 1.49 4.34
N ILE A 34 0.98 1.66 4.38
CA ILE A 34 1.83 1.49 5.56
C ILE A 34 2.56 2.81 5.73
N LEU A 35 2.46 3.41 6.92
CA LEU A 35 3.04 4.72 7.22
C LEU A 35 3.88 4.62 8.48
N ASN A 36 4.97 5.38 8.53
CA ASN A 36 5.72 5.54 9.77
C ASN A 36 5.01 6.56 10.69
N ARG A 37 5.43 6.59 11.96
CA ARG A 37 4.83 7.50 12.95
C ARG A 37 4.97 8.97 12.55
N ALA A 38 6.11 9.38 11.99
CA ALA A 38 6.36 10.77 11.63
C ALA A 38 5.44 11.29 10.52
N THR A 39 5.15 10.46 9.50
CA THR A 39 4.15 10.77 8.48
C THR A 39 2.76 10.90 9.09
N VAL A 40 2.39 10.02 10.03
CA VAL A 40 1.10 10.14 10.74
C VAL A 40 1.02 11.44 11.54
N GLU A 41 2.08 11.82 12.26
CA GLU A 41 2.13 13.07 13.02
C GLU A 41 1.96 14.30 12.11
N PHE A 42 2.63 14.33 10.96
CA PHE A 42 2.42 15.37 9.95
C PHE A 42 0.95 15.45 9.54
N ILE A 43 0.33 14.30 9.27
CA ILE A 43 -1.05 14.28 8.75
C ILE A 43 -2.06 14.75 9.78
N VAL A 44 -1.85 14.39 11.05
CA VAL A 44 -2.77 14.75 12.13
C VAL A 44 -2.59 16.19 12.59
N HIS A 45 -1.38 16.75 12.55
CA HIS A 45 -1.09 18.02 13.22
C HIS A 45 -0.62 19.16 12.31
N ASP A 46 -0.04 18.88 11.14
CA ASP A 46 0.52 19.92 10.28
C ASP A 46 -0.56 20.70 9.53
N LYS A 47 -0.43 22.03 9.50
CA LYS A 47 -1.41 22.92 8.84
C LYS A 47 -1.56 22.61 7.36
N ILE A 48 -0.48 22.24 6.66
CA ILE A 48 -0.52 21.87 5.23
C ILE A 48 -1.41 20.64 5.05
N ALA A 49 -1.24 19.63 5.90
CA ALA A 49 -2.05 18.41 5.85
C ALA A 49 -3.51 18.69 6.22
N GLN A 50 -3.78 19.54 7.21
CA GLN A 50 -5.14 19.91 7.60
C GLN A 50 -5.88 20.66 6.48
N ASP A 51 -5.21 21.60 5.80
CA ASP A 51 -5.78 22.29 4.65
C ASP A 51 -6.06 21.34 3.48
N PHE A 52 -5.16 20.38 3.26
CA PHE A 52 -5.37 19.35 2.25
C PHE A 52 -6.53 18.41 2.62
N LEU A 53 -6.70 18.03 3.88
CA LEU A 53 -7.83 17.25 4.38
C LEU A 53 -9.16 17.99 4.20
N GLU A 54 -9.19 19.31 4.42
CA GLU A 54 -10.38 20.13 4.16
C GLU A 54 -10.71 20.14 2.67
N TRP A 55 -9.70 20.34 1.82
CA TRP A 55 -9.86 20.28 0.38
C TRP A 55 -10.38 18.90 -0.08
N LEU A 56 -9.88 17.80 0.51
CA LEU A 56 -10.32 16.43 0.20
C LEU A 56 -11.81 16.19 0.46
N LYS A 57 -12.47 16.95 1.34
CA LYS A 57 -13.93 16.84 1.54
C LYS A 57 -14.74 17.21 0.31
N THR A 58 -14.15 17.98 -0.61
CA THR A 58 -14.77 18.37 -1.89
C THR A 58 -14.55 17.32 -3.00
N THR A 59 -13.86 16.22 -2.69
CA THR A 59 -13.41 15.22 -3.67
C THR A 59 -14.26 13.96 -3.68
N PHE A 60 -14.27 13.24 -4.83
CA PHE A 60 -15.10 12.03 -4.99
C PHE A 60 -14.52 10.79 -4.30
N ILE A 61 -13.19 10.65 -4.22
CA ILE A 61 -12.52 9.43 -3.68
C ILE A 61 -11.34 9.84 -2.79
N PRO A 62 -11.60 10.48 -1.64
CA PRO A 62 -10.55 11.03 -0.77
C PRO A 62 -9.65 9.96 -0.15
N ASP A 63 -10.18 8.75 0.06
CA ASP A 63 -9.49 7.60 0.65
C ASP A 63 -8.40 7.02 -0.26
N GLU A 64 -8.58 7.09 -1.59
CA GLU A 64 -7.55 6.75 -2.57
C GLU A 64 -6.60 7.91 -2.89
N THR A 65 -6.85 9.11 -2.36
CA THR A 65 -6.10 10.33 -2.72
C THR A 65 -5.17 10.81 -1.61
N LEU A 66 -5.59 10.76 -0.34
CA LEU A 66 -4.86 11.37 0.77
C LEU A 66 -3.38 10.96 0.85
N TRP A 67 -3.12 9.70 1.19
CA TRP A 67 -1.76 9.23 1.47
C TRP A 67 -0.92 9.13 0.19
N ALA A 68 -1.57 8.81 -0.94
CA ALA A 68 -0.91 8.76 -2.24
C ALA A 68 -0.37 10.13 -2.64
N SER A 69 -1.16 11.19 -2.44
CA SER A 69 -0.76 12.57 -2.72
C SER A 69 0.34 13.03 -1.79
N ILE A 70 0.24 12.77 -0.49
CA ILE A 70 1.31 13.14 0.46
C ILE A 70 2.62 12.46 0.08
N ASN A 71 2.58 11.19 -0.29
CA ASN A 71 3.77 10.45 -0.72
C ASN A 71 4.34 10.93 -2.06
N TYR A 72 3.48 11.40 -2.99
CA TYR A 72 3.86 11.85 -4.33
C TYR A 72 4.55 13.22 -4.38
N ASN A 73 4.42 14.03 -3.32
CA ASN A 73 4.85 15.43 -3.30
C ASN A 73 6.10 15.61 -2.42
N PRO A 74 7.33 15.33 -2.93
CA PRO A 74 8.56 15.37 -2.12
C PRO A 74 8.90 16.77 -1.59
N HIS A 75 8.36 17.83 -2.19
CA HIS A 75 8.52 19.21 -1.72
C HIS A 75 7.93 19.44 -0.33
N LEU A 76 7.00 18.58 0.13
CA LEU A 76 6.43 18.61 1.48
C LEU A 76 7.45 18.15 2.54
N LYS A 77 8.53 17.45 2.14
CA LYS A 77 9.63 16.99 3.02
C LYS A 77 9.14 16.22 4.26
N VAL A 78 8.07 15.43 4.12
CA VAL A 78 7.49 14.65 5.22
C VAL A 78 8.36 13.42 5.49
N PRO A 79 8.88 13.22 6.72
CA PRO A 79 9.73 12.06 6.99
C PRO A 79 9.05 10.72 6.72
N GLY A 80 9.67 9.88 5.89
CA GLY A 80 9.13 8.58 5.46
C GLY A 80 8.35 8.60 4.15
N THR A 81 8.07 9.77 3.57
CA THR A 81 7.56 9.84 2.19
C THR A 81 8.69 9.66 1.19
N TYR A 82 8.32 9.32 -0.04
CA TYR A 82 9.27 9.12 -1.12
C TYR A 82 10.03 10.40 -1.48
N ASN A 83 11.32 10.24 -1.80
CA ASN A 83 12.23 11.30 -2.23
C ASN A 83 12.92 10.98 -3.57
N GLY A 84 12.53 9.89 -4.24
CA GLY A 84 13.07 9.52 -5.55
C GLY A 84 12.46 10.34 -6.69
N SER A 85 13.11 10.31 -7.85
CA SER A 85 12.73 11.11 -9.03
C SER A 85 11.69 10.44 -9.96
N ASN A 86 11.47 9.13 -9.84
CA ASN A 86 10.62 8.37 -10.76
C ASN A 86 9.52 7.60 -10.02
N PHE A 87 8.39 8.27 -9.77
CA PHE A 87 7.25 7.70 -9.06
C PHE A 87 6.42 6.69 -9.86
N GLU A 88 6.82 6.30 -11.07
CA GLU A 88 5.87 5.72 -12.02
C GLU A 88 5.32 4.34 -11.65
N GLU A 89 6.02 3.52 -10.84
CA GLU A 89 5.60 2.12 -10.63
C GLU A 89 6.02 1.52 -9.26
N VAL A 90 5.67 2.15 -8.13
CA VAL A 90 5.83 1.47 -6.83
C VAL A 90 4.63 0.57 -6.58
N GLU A 91 4.80 -0.75 -6.68
CA GLU A 91 3.81 -1.73 -6.27
C GLU A 91 3.73 -1.76 -4.72
N PRO A 92 2.61 -1.38 -4.10
CA PRO A 92 2.47 -1.40 -2.65
C PRO A 92 2.42 -2.85 -2.19
N PHE A 93 3.36 -3.22 -1.34
CA PHE A 93 3.39 -4.53 -0.68
C PHE A 93 2.40 -4.61 0.51
N SER A 94 1.56 -3.60 0.73
CA SER A 94 0.66 -3.55 1.88
C SER A 94 -0.45 -4.61 1.82
N ARG A 95 -1.12 -4.75 0.66
CA ARG A 95 -2.28 -5.63 0.55
C ARG A 95 -2.44 -6.24 -0.84
N TYR A 96 -2.41 -7.57 -0.88
CA TYR A 96 -2.74 -8.36 -2.05
C TYR A 96 -4.23 -8.23 -2.37
N LYS A 97 -4.54 -7.91 -3.62
CA LYS A 97 -5.88 -7.91 -4.19
C LYS A 97 -5.77 -8.52 -5.57
N SER A 98 -6.64 -9.47 -5.90
CA SER A 98 -6.75 -9.94 -7.28
C SER A 98 -8.00 -9.40 -7.94
N TRP A 99 -7.81 -8.69 -9.05
CA TRP A 99 -8.88 -8.03 -9.79
C TRP A 99 -9.38 -8.89 -10.94
N ARG A 100 -10.67 -8.79 -11.27
CA ARG A 100 -11.32 -9.55 -12.36
C ARG A 100 -10.61 -9.45 -13.72
N LYS A 101 -9.92 -8.35 -13.96
CA LYS A 101 -9.14 -8.10 -15.20
C LYS A 101 -7.83 -8.90 -15.29
N GLU A 102 -7.37 -9.50 -14.19
CA GLU A 102 -6.15 -10.30 -14.15
C GLU A 102 -6.41 -11.72 -14.72
N LYS A 103 -5.45 -12.27 -15.44
CA LYS A 103 -5.57 -13.65 -15.95
C LYS A 103 -5.43 -14.64 -14.80
N GLY A 104 -6.39 -15.55 -14.64
CA GLY A 104 -6.41 -16.53 -13.56
C GLY A 104 -6.68 -15.92 -12.17
N ALA A 105 -7.34 -14.76 -12.10
CA ALA A 105 -7.47 -13.92 -10.90
C ALA A 105 -8.18 -14.54 -9.70
N CYS A 106 -8.89 -15.66 -9.83
CA CYS A 106 -9.74 -16.12 -8.72
C CYS A 106 -10.07 -17.59 -8.82
N ALA A 107 -9.58 -18.40 -7.87
CA ALA A 107 -9.90 -19.83 -7.85
C ALA A 107 -11.39 -20.09 -7.54
N SER A 108 -12.05 -19.23 -6.76
CA SER A 108 -13.48 -19.35 -6.47
C SER A 108 -14.39 -18.93 -7.63
N GLY A 109 -13.86 -18.22 -8.62
CA GLY A 109 -14.64 -17.58 -9.69
C GLY A 109 -15.54 -16.42 -9.23
N GLN A 110 -15.56 -16.08 -7.93
CA GLN A 110 -16.44 -15.08 -7.38
C GLN A 110 -15.78 -13.71 -7.27
N PHE A 111 -16.49 -12.68 -7.73
CA PHE A 111 -16.03 -11.30 -7.67
C PHE A 111 -17.13 -10.42 -7.08
N VAL A 112 -16.76 -9.56 -6.14
CA VAL A 112 -17.65 -8.51 -5.64
C VAL A 112 -16.95 -7.17 -5.84
N GLN A 113 -17.59 -6.26 -6.56
CA GLN A 113 -16.99 -4.97 -6.98
C GLN A 113 -15.67 -5.16 -7.76
N GLY A 114 -15.58 -6.23 -8.56
CA GLY A 114 -14.40 -6.52 -9.38
C GLY A 114 -13.18 -7.11 -8.64
N ILE A 115 -13.27 -7.33 -7.32
CA ILE A 115 -12.22 -7.96 -6.50
C ILE A 115 -12.61 -9.41 -6.20
N CYS A 116 -11.66 -10.33 -6.36
CA CYS A 116 -11.81 -11.76 -6.07
C CYS A 116 -12.16 -12.02 -4.61
N ILE A 117 -13.08 -12.96 -4.38
CA ILE A 117 -13.27 -13.61 -3.07
C ILE A 117 -12.28 -14.78 -2.99
N LEU A 118 -11.21 -14.59 -2.23
CA LEU A 118 -10.13 -15.56 -2.07
C LEU A 118 -10.64 -16.83 -1.40
N SER A 119 -10.13 -17.96 -1.87
CA SER A 119 -10.57 -19.31 -1.47
C SER A 119 -9.38 -20.25 -1.30
N THR A 120 -9.64 -21.50 -0.91
CA THR A 120 -8.62 -22.52 -0.66
C THR A 120 -7.76 -22.77 -1.90
N GLY A 121 -8.33 -22.64 -3.10
CA GLY A 121 -7.58 -22.76 -4.37
C GLY A 121 -6.58 -21.62 -4.61
N ASP A 122 -6.69 -20.50 -3.88
CA ASP A 122 -5.75 -19.38 -3.94
C ASP A 122 -4.60 -19.54 -2.91
N LEU A 123 -4.59 -20.57 -2.06
CA LEU A 123 -3.51 -20.78 -1.09
C LEU A 123 -2.11 -20.85 -1.72
N PRO A 124 -1.86 -21.52 -2.85
CA PRO A 124 -0.53 -21.57 -3.45
C PRO A 124 0.03 -20.20 -3.85
N ARG A 125 -0.82 -19.27 -4.29
CA ARG A 125 -0.39 -17.90 -4.64
C ARG A 125 -0.24 -17.03 -3.40
N LEU A 126 -1.15 -17.15 -2.43
CA LEU A 126 -1.08 -16.42 -1.16
C LEU A 126 0.17 -16.84 -0.37
N ALA A 127 0.57 -18.10 -0.50
CA ALA A 127 1.74 -18.68 0.13
C ALA A 127 3.07 -18.03 -0.25
N VAL A 128 3.21 -17.57 -1.49
CA VAL A 128 4.44 -16.95 -2.02
C VAL A 128 4.28 -15.45 -2.23
N SER A 129 3.13 -14.91 -1.85
CA SER A 129 2.79 -13.52 -1.98
C SER A 129 3.68 -12.66 -1.09
N PRO A 130 4.25 -11.57 -1.61
CA PRO A 130 5.09 -10.64 -0.83
C PRO A 130 4.30 -9.59 -0.06
N TYR A 131 2.99 -9.65 -0.12
CA TYR A 131 2.13 -8.65 0.51
C TYR A 131 1.92 -8.99 1.98
N LEU A 132 1.80 -7.97 2.84
CA LEU A 132 1.58 -8.18 4.27
C LEU A 132 0.17 -8.70 4.58
N PHE A 133 -0.82 -8.24 3.81
CA PHE A 133 -2.22 -8.61 3.97
C PHE A 133 -2.80 -9.10 2.65
N ALA A 134 -3.94 -9.78 2.69
CA ALA A 134 -4.70 -10.19 1.51
C ALA A 134 -6.17 -9.77 1.61
N ASN A 135 -6.80 -9.52 0.46
CA ASN A 135 -8.18 -9.08 0.36
C ASN A 135 -8.86 -9.70 -0.88
N LYS A 136 -10.11 -10.18 -0.81
CA LYS A 136 -11.00 -10.31 0.37
C LYS A 136 -11.41 -11.75 0.61
N PHE A 137 -11.81 -12.06 1.84
CA PHE A 137 -12.31 -13.37 2.25
C PHE A 137 -13.75 -13.25 2.73
N TYR A 138 -14.57 -14.26 2.46
CA TYR A 138 -15.91 -14.40 3.03
C TYR A 138 -16.03 -15.76 3.72
N LEU A 139 -16.26 -15.75 5.04
CA LEU A 139 -16.37 -16.95 5.85
C LEU A 139 -17.46 -17.93 5.37
N HIS A 140 -18.56 -17.39 4.85
CA HIS A 140 -19.66 -18.22 4.31
C HIS A 140 -19.30 -18.87 2.97
N GLN A 141 -18.37 -18.29 2.21
CA GLN A 141 -17.93 -18.82 0.93
C GLN A 141 -16.87 -19.90 1.11
N ASP A 142 -15.84 -19.61 1.89
CA ASP A 142 -14.77 -20.54 2.19
C ASP A 142 -14.14 -20.13 3.53
N ARG A 143 -14.45 -20.88 4.59
CA ARG A 143 -13.83 -20.70 5.90
C ARG A 143 -12.50 -21.45 6.03
N VAL A 144 -12.27 -22.45 5.18
CA VAL A 144 -11.09 -23.34 5.24
C VAL A 144 -9.84 -22.55 4.86
N VAL A 145 -9.93 -21.70 3.84
CA VAL A 145 -8.81 -20.81 3.44
C VAL A 145 -8.30 -19.96 4.61
N ILE A 146 -9.19 -19.43 5.45
CA ILE A 146 -8.80 -18.63 6.61
C ILE A 146 -8.10 -19.51 7.64
N GLY A 147 -8.67 -20.68 7.97
CA GLY A 147 -8.06 -21.63 8.91
C GLY A 147 -6.67 -22.08 8.47
N CYS A 148 -6.46 -22.37 7.18
CA CYS A 148 -5.15 -22.74 6.65
C CYS A 148 -4.12 -21.59 6.75
N LEU A 149 -4.55 -20.35 6.52
CA LEU A 149 -3.67 -19.18 6.67
C LEU A 149 -3.32 -18.91 8.14
N GLU A 150 -4.30 -19.04 9.05
CA GLU A 150 -4.09 -18.92 10.49
C GLU A 150 -3.13 -19.97 11.02
N GLU A 151 -3.33 -21.25 10.68
CA GLU A 151 -2.44 -22.34 11.06
C GLU A 151 -1.02 -22.11 10.55
N ARG A 152 -0.89 -21.66 9.30
CA ARG A 152 0.42 -21.35 8.71
C ARG A 152 1.12 -20.19 9.42
N LEU A 153 0.39 -19.12 9.74
CA LEU A 153 0.92 -17.98 10.47
C LEU A 153 1.38 -18.43 11.86
N PHE A 154 0.55 -19.18 12.58
CA PHE A 154 0.88 -19.74 13.89
C PHE A 154 2.14 -20.61 13.84
N ASN A 155 2.20 -21.58 12.92
CA ASN A 155 3.36 -22.46 12.75
C ASN A 155 4.62 -21.65 12.38
N THR A 156 4.51 -20.68 11.48
CA THR A 156 5.65 -19.83 11.09
C THR A 156 6.16 -18.99 12.26
N THR A 157 5.28 -18.41 13.06
CA THR A 157 5.65 -17.63 14.24
C THR A 157 6.26 -18.51 15.32
N ARG A 158 5.67 -19.68 15.60
CA ARG A 158 6.24 -20.67 16.52
C ARG A 158 7.66 -21.05 16.10
N ASP A 159 7.84 -21.44 14.84
CA ASP A 159 9.15 -21.91 14.34
C ASP A 159 10.18 -20.78 14.34
N TYR A 160 9.76 -19.52 14.12
CA TYR A 160 10.63 -18.35 14.28
C TYR A 160 11.07 -18.14 15.72
N MET A 161 10.13 -18.19 16.68
CA MET A 161 10.42 -18.03 18.11
C MET A 161 11.30 -19.16 18.67
N MET A 162 11.18 -20.38 18.11
CA MET A 162 12.02 -21.53 18.44
C MET A 162 13.40 -21.51 17.74
N GLY A 163 13.66 -20.55 16.84
CA GLY A 163 14.89 -20.48 16.06
C GLY A 163 15.00 -21.52 14.94
N TRP A 164 13.93 -22.26 14.64
CA TRP A 164 13.88 -23.25 13.55
C TRP A 164 13.72 -22.59 12.18
N LYS A 165 13.19 -21.36 12.15
CA LYS A 165 12.97 -20.60 10.94
C LYS A 165 13.48 -19.17 11.12
N SER A 166 14.06 -18.62 10.06
CA SER A 166 14.47 -17.22 10.01
C SER A 166 13.60 -16.43 9.02
N PHE A 167 13.49 -15.12 9.26
CA PHE A 167 12.80 -14.21 8.35
C PHE A 167 13.82 -13.52 7.44
N ASN A 168 13.70 -13.74 6.13
CA ASN A 168 14.52 -13.05 5.14
C ASN A 168 13.88 -11.69 4.80
N ALA A 169 14.43 -10.62 5.38
CA ALA A 169 13.95 -9.25 5.17
C ALA A 169 14.47 -8.62 3.87
N SER A 170 15.41 -9.26 3.15
CA SER A 170 16.12 -8.68 2.00
C SER A 170 15.18 -8.11 0.94
N ARG A 171 14.07 -8.80 0.64
CA ARG A 171 13.08 -8.29 -0.31
C ARG A 171 12.52 -6.93 0.11
N TYR A 172 12.21 -6.76 1.41
CA TYR A 172 11.57 -5.56 1.94
C TYR A 172 12.58 -4.43 2.14
N GLU A 173 13.79 -4.75 2.58
CA GLU A 173 14.89 -3.79 2.75
C GLU A 173 15.31 -3.14 1.43
N ASN A 174 15.21 -3.87 0.32
CA ASN A 174 15.59 -3.41 -1.01
C ASN A 174 14.43 -2.80 -1.82
N LEU A 175 13.28 -2.52 -1.19
CA LEU A 175 12.18 -1.83 -1.87
C LEU A 175 12.58 -0.37 -2.16
N ASP A 176 12.26 0.11 -3.36
CA ASP A 176 12.66 1.45 -3.82
C ASP A 176 12.22 2.56 -2.84
N PHE A 177 11.00 2.47 -2.30
CA PHE A 177 10.51 3.46 -1.33
C PHE A 177 11.24 3.39 0.03
N VAL A 178 11.84 2.25 0.40
CA VAL A 178 12.63 2.13 1.65
C VAL A 178 13.98 2.81 1.46
N LEU A 179 14.58 2.63 0.29
CA LEU A 179 15.88 3.21 -0.06
C LEU A 179 15.80 4.71 -0.35
N ASN A 180 14.69 5.17 -0.94
CA ASN A 180 14.50 6.54 -1.41
C ASN A 180 13.40 7.26 -0.62
N GLN A 181 13.54 7.35 0.69
CA GLN A 181 12.63 8.10 1.57
C GLN A 181 13.27 9.39 2.10
N VAL A 182 12.42 10.38 2.41
CA VAL A 182 12.81 11.58 3.16
C VAL A 182 13.23 11.16 4.57
N SER A 183 14.45 11.52 4.97
CA SER A 183 14.98 11.17 6.28
C SER A 183 14.31 11.96 7.40
N HIS A 184 14.19 11.32 8.57
CA HIS A 184 13.82 12.02 9.79
C HIS A 184 15.01 12.89 10.25
N PRO A 185 14.81 14.11 10.78
CA PRO A 185 15.90 14.98 11.25
C PRO A 185 16.85 14.34 12.27
N SER A 186 16.39 13.32 13.01
CA SER A 186 17.19 12.55 13.97
C SER A 186 17.98 11.38 13.35
N HIS A 187 17.84 11.13 12.04
CA HIS A 187 18.51 10.08 11.28
C HIS A 187 19.47 10.66 10.22
N VAL A 188 20.15 11.77 10.53
CA VAL A 188 21.43 12.04 9.86
C VAL A 188 22.39 10.96 10.35
N ARG A 189 22.59 9.90 9.56
CA ARG A 189 23.67 8.94 9.80
C ARG A 189 24.94 9.78 9.86
N SER A 190 25.52 9.91 11.06
CA SER A 190 26.88 10.39 11.23
C SER A 190 27.77 9.45 10.44
N ILE A 191 28.14 9.86 9.24
CA ILE A 191 29.22 9.23 8.49
C ILE A 191 30.49 9.78 9.16
N SER A 192 31.02 8.99 10.09
CA SER A 192 32.39 9.07 10.59
C SER A 192 33.15 7.88 10.06
#